data_AF-A0A444R0M1-F1
#
_entry.id   AF-A0A444R0M1-F1
#
_cell.length_a   1.000
_cell.length_b   1.000
_cell.length_c   1.000
_cell.angle_alpha   90.00
_cell.angle_beta   90.00
_cell.angle_gamma   90.00
#
_symmetry.space_group_name_H-M   'P 1'
#
loop_
_entity.id
_entity.type
_entity.pdbx_description
1 polymer ?
#
loop_
_entity_poly.entity_id
_entity_poly.type
_entity_poly.pdbx_seq_one_letter_code
_entity_poly.pdbx_strand_id
1 'polypeptide(L)'
;TQQFWLRLPGQGRRVLDAHFSPMGFDDDDRLWPKGESAFSGYQLLLEYFTFREKFMFVALNGLEQVAWPEGITGFEIDVLLNENWPHDLPFDSDNIRLHCVPVINLFPLEADPLHLSPLENEFLLRPMRIQDGHTEIYSVDNIISSRHTGSQAYVPFSSFRHRGGMLRHDAPERYYHTRVKRGPSGLHDTWLILGGDAFDTDRMLEDET
;
A
#
# COMPACT_ATOMS: atom_id res chain seq x y z
N THR A 1 -34.55 9.83 -9.89
CA THR A 1 -33.13 10.03 -10.25
C THR A 1 -32.71 11.36 -9.66
N GLN A 2 -31.56 11.41 -8.99
CA GLN A 2 -31.04 12.67 -8.43
C GLN A 2 -30.84 13.67 -9.58
N GLN A 3 -31.17 14.94 -9.34
CA GLN A 3 -30.95 16.01 -10.31
C GLN A 3 -29.86 16.94 -9.81
N PHE A 4 -28.99 17.34 -10.72
CA PHE A 4 -27.90 18.26 -10.46
C PHE A 4 -28.11 19.54 -11.25
N TRP A 5 -27.90 20.68 -10.60
CA TRP A 5 -27.95 21.99 -11.23
C TRP A 5 -26.61 22.69 -11.03
N LEU A 6 -26.13 23.36 -12.07
CA LEU A 6 -24.95 24.21 -12.01
C LEU A 6 -25.36 25.66 -12.12
N ARG A 7 -24.80 26.50 -11.25
CA ARG A 7 -24.93 27.96 -11.28
C ARG A 7 -23.56 28.61 -11.38
N LEU A 8 -23.34 29.32 -12.48
CA LEU A 8 -22.16 30.15 -12.71
C LEU A 8 -22.45 31.61 -12.31
N PRO A 9 -21.42 32.40 -11.95
CA PRO A 9 -21.59 33.81 -11.61
C PRO A 9 -22.29 34.58 -12.75
N GLY A 10 -23.37 35.30 -12.43
CA GLY A 10 -24.13 36.10 -13.41
C GLY A 10 -25.01 35.30 -14.38
N GLN A 11 -25.10 33.97 -14.22
CA GLN A 11 -25.94 33.10 -15.05
C GLN A 11 -27.06 32.44 -14.24
N GLY A 12 -28.13 32.04 -14.93
CA GLY A 12 -29.19 31.23 -14.33
C GLY A 12 -28.74 29.78 -14.08
N ARG A 13 -29.49 29.05 -13.25
CA ARG A 13 -29.27 27.62 -13.06
C ARG A 13 -29.49 26.85 -14.36
N ARG A 14 -28.62 25.89 -14.66
CA ARG A 14 -28.78 24.94 -15.77
C ARG A 14 -28.64 23.51 -15.27
N VAL A 15 -29.28 22.57 -15.95
CA VAL A 15 -29.14 21.15 -15.65
C VAL A 15 -27.70 20.73 -15.89
N LEU A 16 -27.16 19.95 -14.97
CA LEU A 16 -25.84 19.32 -15.05
C LEU A 16 -26.06 17.80 -15.16
N ASP A 17 -25.50 17.17 -16.20
CA ASP A 17 -25.48 15.71 -16.32
C ASP A 17 -24.34 15.14 -15.46
N ALA A 18 -24.57 15.09 -14.15
CA ALA A 18 -23.62 14.59 -13.17
C ALA A 18 -24.20 13.45 -12.36
N HIS A 19 -23.32 12.68 -11.74
CA HIS A 19 -23.69 11.64 -10.79
C HIS A 19 -22.60 11.43 -9.75
N PHE A 20 -22.99 10.89 -8.61
CA PHE A 20 -22.05 10.44 -7.58
C PHE A 20 -21.66 8.98 -7.78
N SER A 21 -20.40 8.65 -7.56
CA SER A 21 -19.91 7.28 -7.41
C SER A 21 -19.15 7.10 -6.10
N PRO A 22 -19.30 5.96 -5.41
CA PRO A 22 -18.48 5.67 -4.23
C PRO A 22 -17.02 5.46 -4.63
N MET A 23 -16.11 5.85 -3.75
CA MET A 23 -14.66 5.63 -3.88
C MET A 23 -14.18 4.65 -2.80
N GLY A 24 -12.95 4.16 -2.90
CA GLY A 24 -12.36 3.26 -1.91
C GLY A 24 -12.51 1.77 -2.21
N PHE A 25 -13.11 1.42 -3.36
CA PHE A 25 -13.37 0.03 -3.76
C PHE A 25 -12.50 -0.44 -4.92
N ASP A 26 -11.80 0.47 -5.59
CA ASP A 26 -10.94 0.12 -6.73
C ASP A 26 -9.60 -0.46 -6.25
N ASP A 27 -8.90 -1.13 -7.15
CA ASP A 27 -7.61 -1.74 -6.90
C ASP A 27 -6.52 -0.68 -6.61
N ASP A 28 -6.66 0.51 -7.17
CA ASP A 28 -5.76 1.64 -6.95
C ASP A 28 -6.03 2.38 -5.62
N ASP A 29 -7.19 2.12 -4.98
CA ASP A 29 -7.56 2.74 -3.70
C ASP A 29 -7.07 1.94 -2.48
N ARG A 30 -6.35 0.83 -2.67
CA ARG A 30 -5.94 -0.07 -1.59
C ARG A 30 -5.05 0.64 -0.57
N LEU A 31 -5.35 0.46 0.72
CA LEU A 31 -4.53 1.05 1.78
C LEU A 31 -3.26 0.25 2.03
N TRP A 32 -3.38 -1.08 2.03
CA TRP A 32 -2.26 -1.96 2.32
C TRP A 32 -1.62 -2.48 1.04
N PRO A 33 -0.27 -2.57 0.99
CA PRO A 33 0.43 -3.25 -0.09
C PRO A 33 -0.13 -4.66 -0.30
N LYS A 34 -0.48 -4.99 -1.54
CA LYS A 34 -1.05 -6.29 -1.88
C LYS A 34 0.01 -7.38 -1.69
N GLY A 35 -0.21 -8.31 -0.77
CA GLY A 35 0.52 -9.58 -0.79
C GLY A 35 0.16 -10.37 -2.05
N GLU A 36 1.16 -10.94 -2.73
CA GLU A 36 1.01 -11.66 -4.01
C GLU A 36 -0.08 -12.77 -3.99
N SER A 37 -0.48 -13.24 -2.81
CA SER A 37 -1.40 -14.35 -2.59
C SER A 37 -2.77 -13.98 -2.02
N ALA A 38 -3.10 -12.70 -1.81
CA ALA A 38 -4.35 -12.30 -1.15
C ALA A 38 -5.50 -12.06 -2.14
N PHE A 39 -6.61 -12.79 -1.95
CA PHE A 39 -7.89 -12.50 -2.61
C PHE A 39 -8.42 -11.14 -2.14
N SER A 40 -8.73 -10.24 -3.07
CA SER A 40 -9.09 -8.83 -2.77
C SER A 40 -10.35 -8.69 -1.89
N GLY A 41 -11.26 -9.66 -1.93
CA GLY A 41 -12.50 -9.60 -1.14
C GLY A 41 -12.28 -9.59 0.39
N TYR A 42 -11.24 -10.25 0.90
CA TYR A 42 -10.93 -10.20 2.33
C TYR A 42 -10.30 -8.86 2.74
N GLN A 43 -9.58 -8.21 1.82
CA GLN A 43 -8.95 -6.92 2.08
C GLN A 43 -10.00 -5.83 2.32
N LEU A 44 -11.04 -5.75 1.46
CA LEU A 44 -12.13 -4.79 1.66
C LEU A 44 -12.84 -4.98 3.00
N LEU A 45 -13.05 -6.23 3.42
CA LEU A 45 -13.65 -6.54 4.72
C LEU A 45 -12.78 -6.04 5.86
N LEU A 46 -11.47 -6.32 5.82
CA LEU A 46 -10.52 -5.87 6.82
C LEU A 46 -10.48 -4.34 6.88
N GLU A 47 -10.31 -3.67 5.74
CA GLU A 47 -10.29 -2.22 5.63
C GLU A 47 -11.58 -1.58 6.18
N TYR A 48 -12.75 -2.17 5.91
CA TYR A 48 -14.03 -1.67 6.43
C TYR A 48 -14.13 -1.73 7.95
N PHE A 49 -13.60 -2.80 8.56
CA PHE A 49 -13.63 -2.96 10.02
C PHE A 49 -12.48 -2.23 10.74
N THR A 50 -11.36 -1.95 10.07
CA THR A 50 -10.23 -1.24 10.68
C THR A 50 -10.24 0.27 10.44
N PHE A 51 -10.67 0.72 9.25
CA PHE A 51 -10.59 2.12 8.85
C PHE A 51 -11.70 2.47 7.84
N ARG A 52 -12.91 2.65 8.36
CA ARG A 52 -14.14 2.82 7.55
C ARG A 52 -14.14 4.12 6.75
N GLU A 53 -13.46 5.15 7.23
CA GLU A 53 -13.39 6.49 6.65
C GLU A 53 -12.89 6.47 5.21
N LYS A 54 -12.10 5.44 4.81
CA LYS A 54 -11.73 5.18 3.42
C LYS A 54 -12.95 5.14 2.47
N PHE A 55 -14.06 4.57 2.93
CA PHE A 55 -15.28 4.40 2.14
C PHE A 55 -16.24 5.59 2.21
N MET A 56 -15.84 6.67 2.90
CA MET A 56 -16.62 7.92 2.99
C MET A 56 -16.28 8.91 1.87
N PHE A 57 -15.42 8.52 0.93
CA PHE A 57 -15.11 9.30 -0.26
C PHE A 57 -16.17 9.08 -1.35
N VAL A 58 -16.59 10.17 -1.98
CA VAL A 58 -17.56 10.17 -3.08
C VAL A 58 -17.01 11.05 -4.20
N ALA A 59 -16.99 10.53 -5.42
CA ALA A 59 -16.62 11.28 -6.61
C ALA A 59 -17.86 11.89 -7.26
N LEU A 60 -17.77 13.15 -7.67
CA LEU A 60 -18.75 13.84 -8.51
C LEU A 60 -18.27 13.81 -9.96
N ASN A 61 -18.91 12.99 -10.78
CA ASN A 61 -18.58 12.79 -12.19
C ASN A 61 -19.46 13.65 -13.09
N GLY A 62 -19.01 13.96 -14.31
CA GLY A 62 -19.76 14.75 -15.30
C GLY A 62 -19.34 16.22 -15.41
N LEU A 63 -18.39 16.67 -14.57
CA LEU A 63 -17.87 18.03 -14.61
C LEU A 63 -17.00 18.30 -15.84
N GLU A 64 -16.45 17.26 -16.45
CA GLU A 64 -15.68 17.32 -17.70
C GLU A 64 -16.50 17.80 -18.89
N GLN A 65 -17.83 17.70 -18.82
CA GLN A 65 -18.74 18.14 -19.88
C GLN A 65 -19.07 19.64 -19.79
N VAL A 66 -18.65 20.30 -18.72
CA VAL A 66 -18.96 21.69 -18.46
C VAL A 66 -17.95 22.60 -19.15
N ALA A 67 -18.45 23.48 -20.02
CA ALA A 67 -17.65 24.62 -20.50
C ALA A 67 -17.53 25.66 -19.38
N TRP A 68 -16.32 25.82 -18.85
CA TRP A 68 -15.99 26.77 -17.78
C TRP A 68 -15.54 28.11 -18.39
N PRO A 69 -16.24 29.22 -18.11
CA PRO A 69 -15.77 30.55 -18.53
C PRO A 69 -14.45 30.90 -17.86
N GLU A 70 -13.58 31.61 -18.57
CA GLU A 70 -12.35 32.14 -17.98
C GLU A 70 -12.64 33.18 -16.89
N GLY A 71 -11.80 33.21 -15.86
CA GLY A 71 -11.87 34.23 -14.80
C GLY A 71 -12.99 34.06 -13.77
N ILE A 72 -13.73 32.94 -13.77
CA ILE A 72 -14.69 32.66 -12.70
C ILE A 72 -13.95 32.44 -11.37
N THR A 73 -14.49 33.02 -10.29
CA THR A 73 -13.94 32.87 -8.93
C THR A 73 -14.61 31.76 -8.12
N GLY A 74 -15.70 31.19 -8.65
CA GLY A 74 -16.46 30.14 -8.00
C GLY A 74 -17.70 29.76 -8.82
N PHE A 75 -18.31 28.66 -8.44
CA PHE A 75 -19.57 28.17 -8.99
C PHE A 75 -20.31 27.42 -7.88
N GLU A 76 -21.58 27.11 -8.13
CA GLU A 76 -22.39 26.33 -7.20
C GLU A 76 -23.01 25.13 -7.90
N ILE A 77 -23.11 24.02 -7.17
CA ILE A 77 -23.80 22.82 -7.61
C ILE A 77 -24.92 22.54 -6.62
N ASP A 78 -26.15 22.57 -7.09
CA ASP A 78 -27.31 22.15 -6.30
C ASP A 78 -27.56 20.66 -6.55
N VAL A 79 -27.56 19.87 -5.48
CA VAL A 79 -27.87 18.45 -5.51
C VAL A 79 -29.28 18.24 -4.97
N LEU A 80 -30.21 17.83 -5.83
CA LEU A 80 -31.55 17.48 -5.40
C LEU A 80 -31.62 16.00 -5.01
N LEU A 81 -31.78 15.74 -3.71
CA LEU A 81 -31.99 14.42 -3.15
C LEU A 81 -33.46 13.99 -3.31
N ASN A 82 -33.69 12.68 -3.42
CA ASN A 82 -35.06 12.12 -3.51
C ASN A 82 -35.72 11.93 -2.13
N GLU A 83 -34.93 12.08 -1.06
CA GLU A 83 -35.35 11.88 0.32
C GLU A 83 -35.21 13.20 1.09
N ASN A 84 -36.05 13.38 2.12
CA ASN A 84 -35.91 14.51 3.01
C ASN A 84 -34.64 14.35 3.86
N TRP A 85 -33.82 15.40 3.91
CA TRP A 85 -32.67 15.45 4.81
C TRP A 85 -33.17 15.48 6.28
N PRO A 86 -32.71 14.55 7.14
CA PRO A 86 -33.10 14.53 8.55
C PRO A 86 -32.72 15.83 9.28
N HIS A 87 -33.65 16.40 10.05
CA HIS A 87 -33.42 17.68 10.73
C HIS A 87 -32.40 17.61 11.87
N ASP A 88 -32.12 16.41 12.37
CA ASP A 88 -31.15 16.11 13.43
C ASP A 88 -29.71 15.94 12.89
N LEU A 89 -29.52 16.00 11.56
CA LEU A 89 -28.22 15.95 10.92
C LEU A 89 -27.80 17.37 10.48
N PRO A 90 -27.02 18.11 11.30
CA PRO A 90 -26.48 19.39 10.87
C PRO A 90 -25.55 19.19 9.67
N PHE A 91 -25.64 20.13 8.72
CA PHE A 91 -24.81 20.13 7.52
C PHE A 91 -24.26 21.55 7.29
N ASP A 92 -22.94 21.68 7.33
CA ASP A 92 -22.19 22.91 7.18
C ASP A 92 -20.97 22.71 6.26
N SER A 93 -20.14 23.77 6.16
CA SER A 93 -18.96 23.76 5.31
C SER A 93 -17.86 22.79 5.75
N ASP A 94 -17.88 22.31 7.00
CA ASP A 94 -16.85 21.40 7.51
C ASP A 94 -17.15 19.94 7.19
N ASN A 95 -18.38 19.62 6.76
CA ASN A 95 -18.81 18.26 6.40
C ASN A 95 -18.30 17.79 5.04
N ILE A 96 -17.96 18.71 4.14
CA ILE A 96 -17.37 18.38 2.83
C ILE A 96 -15.96 18.95 2.78
N ARG A 97 -14.99 18.07 2.55
CA ARG A 97 -13.59 18.45 2.37
C ARG A 97 -13.07 17.94 1.06
N LEU A 98 -12.40 18.83 0.33
CA LEU A 98 -11.62 18.49 -0.85
C LEU A 98 -10.14 18.36 -0.45
N HIS A 99 -9.33 17.73 -1.29
CA HIS A 99 -7.88 17.57 -1.08
C HIS A 99 -7.52 16.80 0.20
N CYS A 100 -8.33 15.81 0.57
CA CYS A 100 -8.01 14.85 1.63
C CYS A 100 -7.66 13.50 1.01
N VAL A 101 -6.73 12.78 1.64
CA VAL A 101 -6.34 11.42 1.24
C VAL A 101 -6.00 10.62 2.51
N PRO A 102 -6.39 9.34 2.62
CA PRO A 102 -5.94 8.51 3.72
C PRO A 102 -4.44 8.24 3.61
N VAL A 103 -3.75 8.24 4.76
CA VAL A 103 -2.31 7.98 4.84
C VAL A 103 -2.05 6.88 5.86
N ILE A 104 -1.09 6.00 5.56
CA ILE A 104 -0.58 5.00 6.50
C ILE A 104 0.87 5.32 6.85
N ASN A 105 1.28 4.99 8.07
CA ASN A 105 2.62 5.30 8.57
C ASN A 105 3.62 4.21 8.16
N LEU A 106 3.94 4.14 6.86
CA LEU A 106 5.03 3.33 6.33
C LEU A 106 6.07 4.24 5.69
N PHE A 107 7.34 3.97 5.94
CA PHE A 107 8.45 4.72 5.38
C PHE A 107 9.62 3.77 5.07
N PRO A 108 10.39 4.05 4.01
CA PRO A 108 11.52 3.21 3.64
C PRO A 108 12.63 3.32 4.68
N LEU A 109 13.22 2.17 5.01
CA LEU A 109 14.38 2.08 5.89
C LEU A 109 15.40 1.12 5.30
N GLU A 110 16.67 1.48 5.44
CA GLU A 110 17.79 0.58 5.20
C GLU A 110 18.04 -0.27 6.45
N ALA A 111 18.41 -1.52 6.26
CA ALA A 111 18.89 -2.37 7.34
C ALA A 111 20.41 -2.23 7.49
N ASP A 112 20.93 -2.50 8.69
CA ASP A 112 22.37 -2.64 8.88
C ASP A 112 22.92 -3.73 7.95
N PRO A 113 24.09 -3.52 7.31
CA PRO A 113 24.67 -4.51 6.42
C PRO A 113 24.98 -5.79 7.19
N LEU A 114 24.49 -6.92 6.68
CA LEU A 114 24.70 -8.23 7.27
C LEU A 114 25.98 -8.86 6.72
N HIS A 115 26.88 -9.25 7.62
CA HIS A 115 27.95 -10.16 7.28
C HIS A 115 27.45 -11.59 7.45
N LEU A 116 27.59 -12.41 6.41
CA LEU A 116 27.05 -13.76 6.39
C LEU A 116 28.11 -14.73 6.93
N SER A 117 27.83 -15.33 8.08
CA SER A 117 28.65 -16.42 8.62
C SER A 117 28.25 -17.76 7.98
N PRO A 118 29.20 -18.60 7.51
CA PRO A 118 28.90 -19.91 6.94
C PRO A 118 28.13 -20.85 7.89
N LEU A 119 28.27 -20.63 9.20
CA LEU A 119 27.68 -21.45 10.25
C LEU A 119 26.23 -21.07 10.61
N GLU A 120 25.75 -19.92 10.12
CA GLU A 120 24.43 -19.39 10.44
C GLU A 120 23.46 -19.58 9.25
N ASN A 121 22.20 -19.88 9.56
CA ASN A 121 21.14 -20.10 8.54
C ASN A 121 19.99 -19.07 8.65
N GLU A 122 19.89 -18.33 9.76
CA GLU A 122 18.92 -17.24 9.94
C GLU A 122 19.67 -16.00 10.45
N PHE A 123 19.44 -14.85 9.85
CA PHE A 123 20.11 -13.59 10.16
C PHE A 123 19.11 -12.58 10.72
N LEU A 124 19.36 -12.03 11.91
CA LEU A 124 18.49 -11.01 12.50
C LEU A 124 18.66 -9.67 11.76
N LEU A 125 17.58 -9.14 11.20
CA LEU A 125 17.56 -7.82 10.59
C LEU A 125 17.38 -6.73 11.64
N ARG A 126 18.14 -5.65 11.49
CA ARG A 126 18.02 -4.45 12.32
C ARG A 126 17.93 -3.23 11.42
N PRO A 127 16.95 -2.33 11.65
CA PRO A 127 16.89 -1.08 10.91
C PRO A 127 18.09 -0.20 11.27
N MET A 128 18.73 0.35 10.25
CA MET A 128 19.91 1.19 10.42
C MET A 128 19.54 2.48 11.16
N ARG A 129 20.32 2.81 12.21
CA ARG A 129 20.29 4.10 12.94
C ARG A 129 18.99 4.46 13.66
N ILE A 130 18.13 3.50 13.98
CA ILE A 130 16.94 3.76 14.80
C ILE A 130 16.99 2.96 16.10
N GLN A 131 17.34 3.65 17.20
CA GLN A 131 17.19 3.18 18.57
C GLN A 131 16.15 4.03 19.31
N ASP A 132 14.99 4.28 18.66
CA ASP A 132 13.89 5.03 19.27
C ASP A 132 12.92 4.14 20.07
N GLY A 133 12.97 2.81 19.87
CA GLY A 133 12.07 1.86 20.52
C GLY A 133 10.64 1.86 19.96
N HIS A 134 10.39 2.55 18.84
CA HIS A 134 9.08 2.72 18.22
C HIS A 134 9.01 2.22 16.78
N THR A 135 10.16 1.96 16.16
CA THR A 135 10.25 1.50 14.78
C THR A 135 10.29 -0.03 14.70
N GLU A 136 9.41 -0.60 13.86
CA GLU A 136 9.38 -2.03 13.53
C GLU A 136 9.50 -2.25 12.02
N ILE A 137 10.10 -3.37 11.63
CA ILE A 137 10.17 -3.77 10.22
C ILE A 137 8.80 -4.30 9.79
N TYR A 138 8.17 -3.64 8.82
CA TYR A 138 6.91 -4.08 8.21
C TYR A 138 7.12 -5.19 7.17
N SER A 139 8.00 -4.94 6.20
CA SER A 139 8.36 -5.87 5.13
C SER A 139 9.82 -5.69 4.73
N VAL A 140 10.37 -6.69 4.03
CA VAL A 140 11.67 -6.60 3.36
C VAL A 140 11.41 -6.56 1.87
N ASP A 141 11.61 -5.40 1.27
CA ASP A 141 11.20 -5.14 -0.11
C ASP A 141 12.25 -5.57 -1.13
N ASN A 142 13.54 -5.44 -0.79
CA ASN A 142 14.65 -5.82 -1.66
C ASN A 142 15.88 -6.25 -0.86
N ILE A 143 16.62 -7.21 -1.39
CA ILE A 143 17.89 -7.68 -0.82
C ILE A 143 18.93 -7.74 -1.92
N ILE A 144 20.04 -7.07 -1.67
CA ILE A 144 21.17 -6.99 -2.57
C ILE A 144 22.41 -7.46 -1.82
N SER A 145 23.12 -8.43 -2.36
CA SER A 145 24.46 -8.81 -1.92
C SER A 145 25.51 -8.09 -2.76
N SER A 146 26.55 -7.59 -2.10
CA SER A 146 27.70 -6.97 -2.75
C SER A 146 28.92 -7.87 -2.55
N ARG A 147 29.40 -8.49 -3.62
CA ARG A 147 30.65 -9.27 -3.64
C ARG A 147 31.66 -8.65 -4.60
N HIS A 148 32.91 -9.12 -4.56
CA HIS A 148 33.96 -8.68 -5.50
C HIS A 148 33.58 -8.88 -6.98
N THR A 149 32.68 -9.81 -7.27
CA THR A 149 32.16 -10.14 -8.60
C THR A 149 30.99 -9.25 -9.06
N GLY A 150 30.50 -8.35 -8.20
CA GLY A 150 29.41 -7.43 -8.50
C GLY A 150 28.26 -7.49 -7.50
N SER A 151 27.18 -6.79 -7.83
CA SER A 151 25.95 -6.73 -7.05
C SER A 151 24.95 -7.79 -7.52
N GLN A 152 24.38 -8.55 -6.59
CA GLN A 152 23.47 -9.67 -6.87
C GLN A 152 22.19 -9.51 -6.06
N ALA A 153 21.05 -9.46 -6.74
CA ALA A 153 19.73 -9.37 -6.10
C ALA A 153 19.20 -10.75 -5.71
N TYR A 154 18.45 -10.80 -4.61
CA TYR A 154 17.72 -11.99 -4.17
C TYR A 154 16.23 -11.86 -4.51
N VAL A 155 15.60 -12.99 -4.87
CA VAL A 155 14.18 -13.04 -5.20
C VAL A 155 13.35 -13.52 -3.98
N PRO A 156 12.20 -12.92 -3.66
CA PRO A 156 11.36 -13.41 -2.56
C PRO A 156 10.87 -14.84 -2.82
N PHE A 157 10.99 -15.73 -1.83
CA PHE A 157 10.56 -17.12 -1.93
C PHE A 157 9.06 -17.28 -2.27
N SER A 158 8.22 -16.33 -1.82
CA SER A 158 6.77 -16.32 -2.11
C SER A 158 6.47 -16.28 -3.61
N SER A 159 7.29 -15.59 -4.41
CA SER A 159 7.03 -15.31 -5.83
C SER A 159 7.01 -16.56 -6.74
N PHE A 160 7.61 -17.67 -6.27
CA PHE A 160 7.64 -18.93 -7.01
C PHE A 160 7.06 -20.12 -6.23
N ARG A 161 6.95 -20.05 -4.90
CA ARG A 161 6.35 -21.13 -4.08
C ARG A 161 4.93 -21.49 -4.52
N HIS A 162 4.15 -20.50 -4.95
CA HIS A 162 2.74 -20.70 -5.33
C HIS A 162 2.55 -21.37 -6.71
N ARG A 163 3.63 -21.66 -7.46
CA ARG A 163 3.55 -22.31 -8.79
C ARG A 163 3.54 -23.85 -8.75
N GLY A 164 3.55 -24.46 -7.56
CA GLY A 164 3.28 -25.89 -7.37
C GLY A 164 4.39 -26.85 -7.82
N GLY A 165 5.06 -27.48 -6.86
CA GLY A 165 5.60 -28.86 -6.93
C GLY A 165 6.74 -29.22 -7.90
N MET A 166 6.90 -28.58 -9.06
CA MET A 166 7.94 -28.92 -10.06
C MET A 166 9.25 -28.13 -9.85
N LEU A 167 9.50 -27.67 -8.62
CA LEU A 167 10.44 -26.59 -8.27
C LEU A 167 11.92 -26.96 -8.16
N ARG A 168 12.36 -28.17 -8.49
CA ARG A 168 13.80 -28.46 -8.50
C ARG A 168 14.56 -27.77 -9.65
N HIS A 169 13.88 -27.37 -10.72
CA HIS A 169 14.52 -26.77 -11.90
C HIS A 169 14.19 -25.29 -12.13
N ASP A 170 13.16 -24.73 -11.47
CA ASP A 170 12.70 -23.34 -11.68
C ASP A 170 12.93 -22.42 -10.48
N ALA A 171 13.57 -22.90 -9.41
CA ALA A 171 13.93 -22.05 -8.27
C ALA A 171 15.02 -21.07 -8.72
N PRO A 172 14.89 -19.75 -8.45
CA PRO A 172 15.95 -18.80 -8.71
C PRO A 172 17.24 -19.22 -7.99
N GLU A 173 18.38 -18.93 -8.62
CA GLU A 173 19.71 -19.22 -8.05
C GLU A 173 19.94 -18.57 -6.67
N ARG A 174 19.21 -17.50 -6.38
CA ARG A 174 19.21 -16.78 -5.09
C ARG A 174 17.80 -16.37 -4.70
N TYR A 175 17.37 -16.81 -3.53
CA TYR A 175 16.09 -16.41 -2.97
C TYR A 175 16.17 -16.15 -1.47
N TYR A 176 15.19 -15.43 -0.96
CA TYR A 176 15.10 -15.12 0.46
C TYR A 176 13.71 -15.36 1.02
N HIS A 177 13.65 -15.63 2.32
CA HIS A 177 12.42 -15.75 3.07
C HIS A 177 12.58 -15.01 4.41
N THR A 178 11.52 -14.33 4.87
CA THR A 178 11.52 -13.63 6.15
C THR A 178 10.64 -14.33 7.18
N ARG A 179 11.05 -14.28 8.44
CA ARG A 179 10.27 -14.78 9.58
C ARG A 179 10.16 -13.69 10.63
N VAL A 180 8.95 -13.44 11.09
CA VAL A 180 8.68 -12.48 12.16
C VAL A 180 8.39 -13.25 13.45
N LYS A 181 9.08 -12.90 14.55
CA LYS A 181 8.88 -13.49 15.88
C LYS A 181 8.76 -12.36 16.90
N ARG A 182 7.93 -12.54 17.92
CA ARG A 182 7.84 -11.55 19.00
C ARG A 182 9.08 -11.66 19.90
N GLY A 183 9.79 -10.55 20.05
CA GLY A 183 10.97 -10.44 20.90
C GLY A 183 10.62 -10.17 22.37
N PRO A 184 11.63 -10.17 23.27
CA PRO A 184 11.44 -9.96 24.72
C PRO A 184 10.94 -8.55 25.08
N SER A 185 11.21 -7.55 24.24
CA SER A 185 10.73 -6.17 24.40
C SER A 185 9.23 -6.03 24.12
N GLY A 186 8.59 -7.07 23.57
CA GLY A 186 7.21 -7.04 23.09
C GLY A 186 7.08 -6.61 21.62
N LEU A 187 8.15 -6.05 21.04
CA LEU A 187 8.28 -5.73 19.61
C LEU A 187 8.58 -6.97 18.76
N HIS A 188 8.49 -6.84 17.45
CA HIS A 188 8.78 -7.91 16.50
C HIS A 188 10.23 -7.92 16.01
N ASP A 189 10.88 -9.10 16.11
CA ASP A 189 12.16 -9.40 15.49
C ASP A 189 11.93 -10.01 14.11
N THR A 190 12.58 -9.44 13.09
CA THR A 190 12.53 -9.96 11.72
C THR A 190 13.81 -10.70 11.39
N TRP A 191 13.68 -11.96 11.00
CA TRP A 191 14.77 -12.85 10.62
C TRP A 191 14.77 -13.08 9.13
N LEU A 192 15.94 -13.00 8.53
CA LEU A 192 16.22 -13.25 7.12
C LEU A 192 16.80 -14.65 6.94
N ILE A 193 16.28 -15.38 5.97
CA ILE A 193 16.77 -16.69 5.53
C ILE A 193 17.14 -16.56 4.06
N LEU A 194 18.37 -16.93 3.73
CA LEU A 194 18.88 -16.92 2.36
C LEU A 194 18.98 -18.37 1.86
N GLY A 195 18.78 -18.57 0.56
CA GLY A 195 18.90 -19.89 -0.07
C GLY A 195 19.06 -19.80 -1.58
N GLY A 196 19.29 -20.95 -2.20
CA GLY A 196 19.49 -21.11 -3.64
C GLY A 196 20.88 -21.65 -3.97
N ASP A 197 21.00 -22.36 -5.08
CA ASP A 197 22.20 -23.10 -5.45
C ASP A 197 23.46 -22.21 -5.52
N ALA A 198 23.31 -20.95 -5.98
CA ALA A 198 24.43 -20.00 -6.04
C ALA A 198 24.80 -19.45 -4.65
N PHE A 199 23.82 -19.30 -3.74
CA PHE A 199 24.11 -18.94 -2.35
C PHE A 199 24.86 -20.08 -1.63
N ASP A 200 24.44 -21.33 -1.82
CA ASP A 200 25.10 -22.49 -1.21
C ASP A 200 26.52 -22.66 -1.74
N THR A 201 26.73 -22.47 -3.05
CA THR A 201 28.05 -22.51 -3.69
C THR A 201 28.97 -21.42 -3.12
N ASP A 202 28.49 -20.18 -2.99
CA ASP A 202 29.26 -19.09 -2.39
C ASP A 202 29.70 -19.41 -0.96
N ARG A 203 28.81 -20.05 -0.17
CA ARG A 203 29.08 -20.40 1.22
C ARG A 203 30.20 -21.43 1.33
N MET A 204 30.25 -22.39 0.40
CA MET A 204 31.31 -23.40 0.38
C MET A 204 32.67 -22.83 -0.04
N LEU A 205 32.69 -21.85 -0.94
CA LEU A 205 33.93 -21.21 -1.41
C LEU A 205 34.62 -20.37 -0.32
N GLU A 206 33.88 -19.81 0.64
CA GLU A 206 34.44 -19.04 1.76
C GLU A 206 35.06 -19.91 2.86
N ASP A 207 34.58 -21.15 3.06
CA ASP A 207 35.13 -22.09 4.05
C ASP A 207 36.48 -22.72 3.61
N GLU A 208 36.84 -22.60 2.32
CA GLU A 208 38.06 -23.21 1.73
C GLU A 208 39.29 -22.27 1.68
N THR A 209 39.15 -20.99 2.07
CA THR A 209 40.24 -19.99 2.07
C THR A 209 40.61 -19.50 3.46
#